data_AF-K1V5W7-F1
#
_entry.id   AF-K1V5W7-F1
#
_cell.length_a   1.000
_cell.length_b   1.000
_cell.length_c   1.000
_cell.angle_alpha   90.00
_cell.angle_beta   90.00
_cell.angle_gamma   90.00
#
_symmetry.space_group_name_H-M   'P 1'
#
loop_
_entity.id
_entity.type
_entity.pdbx_description
1 polymer ?
#
loop_
_entity_poly.entity_id
_entity_poly.type
_entity_poly.pdbx_seq_one_letter_code
_entity_poly.pdbx_strand_id
1 'polypeptide(L)'
;MTVCVLGMSACSSKDAMPETSDSASNPVQNTDISNLNGGKIWSEQDIVSMFSLVQETDWEYIDCVLIPDHASDRVGAVLFRNDKEQTSNVAFFDADGYFQQYGTYARMSDEPDFQYLGGGAVTFRLETEDGIIYNYTITISIDDSNVNFKAEDDLP
;
A
#
# COMPACT_ATOMS: atom_id res chain seq x y z
N MET A 1 12.37 51.34 23.29
CA MET A 1 12.26 52.79 22.98
C MET A 1 13.44 53.15 22.09
N THR A 2 13.20 53.95 21.06
CA THR A 2 14.19 54.58 20.15
C THR A 2 14.88 53.71 19.09
N VAL A 3 14.93 54.30 17.90
CA VAL A 3 15.36 53.83 16.57
C VAL A 3 16.67 54.54 16.20
N CYS A 4 17.48 53.98 15.28
CA CYS A 4 18.17 54.63 14.14
C CYS A 4 19.26 53.69 13.58
N VAL A 5 19.33 53.24 12.31
CA VAL A 5 18.98 53.75 10.95
C VAL A 5 20.15 54.46 10.24
N LEU A 6 20.58 53.82 9.13
CA LEU A 6 21.33 54.28 7.95
C LEU A 6 22.82 54.65 8.03
N GLY A 7 23.57 54.10 7.05
CA GLY A 7 24.89 54.56 6.61
C GLY A 7 25.08 54.31 5.11
N MET A 8 25.54 55.34 4.39
CA MET A 8 25.72 55.43 2.92
C MET A 8 26.85 56.46 2.65
N SER A 9 27.52 56.61 1.50
CA SER A 9 27.49 56.03 0.14
C SER A 9 28.87 56.32 -0.51
N ALA A 10 29.30 55.81 -1.67
CA ALA A 10 29.03 54.61 -2.49
C ALA A 10 29.97 54.72 -3.73
N CYS A 11 30.26 53.64 -4.48
CA CYS A 11 31.09 53.76 -5.71
C CYS A 11 30.68 52.82 -6.84
N SER A 12 30.48 53.40 -8.03
CA SER A 12 30.26 52.70 -9.30
C SER A 12 31.57 52.43 -10.03
N SER A 13 31.61 51.36 -10.82
CA SER A 13 32.31 51.32 -12.11
C SER A 13 31.69 50.24 -13.01
N LYS A 14 32.00 50.32 -14.30
CA LYS A 14 31.13 49.91 -15.42
C LYS A 14 31.56 48.59 -16.10
N ASP A 15 30.60 48.04 -16.85
CA ASP A 15 30.75 47.20 -18.05
C ASP A 15 31.42 45.81 -17.95
N ALA A 16 30.59 44.76 -17.98
CA ALA A 16 30.69 43.66 -18.95
C ALA A 16 29.42 42.80 -18.92
N MET A 17 28.67 42.72 -20.03
CA MET A 17 27.76 41.59 -20.29
C MET A 17 28.56 40.40 -20.82
N PRO A 18 28.14 39.17 -20.49
CA PRO A 18 27.74 38.26 -21.56
C PRO A 18 26.26 37.88 -21.46
N GLU A 19 25.68 37.53 -22.61
CA GLU A 19 24.29 37.09 -22.72
C GLU A 19 24.08 35.66 -22.18
N THR A 20 22.92 35.48 -21.55
CA THR A 20 22.02 34.32 -21.63
C THR A 20 22.62 32.90 -21.63
N SER A 21 22.42 32.18 -20.52
CA SER A 21 21.86 30.82 -20.52
C SER A 21 21.57 30.34 -19.10
N ASP A 22 20.35 30.59 -18.60
CA ASP A 22 19.83 29.91 -17.41
C ASP A 22 19.66 28.42 -17.72
N SER A 23 20.63 27.60 -17.33
CA SER A 23 20.43 26.14 -17.20
C SER A 23 19.68 25.85 -15.90
N ALA A 24 18.45 26.35 -15.81
CA ALA A 24 17.47 25.88 -14.86
C ALA A 24 17.07 24.46 -15.28
N SER A 25 17.80 23.47 -14.76
CA SER A 25 17.46 22.06 -14.89
C SER A 25 16.17 21.78 -14.14
N ASN A 26 15.02 22.06 -14.78
CA ASN A 26 13.74 21.53 -14.35
C ASN A 26 13.87 20.00 -14.29
N PRO A 27 13.59 19.34 -13.15
CA PRO A 27 13.30 17.92 -13.20
C PRO A 27 12.04 17.77 -14.06
N VAL A 28 12.20 17.17 -15.24
CA VAL A 28 11.07 16.84 -16.10
C VAL A 28 10.19 15.90 -15.30
N GLN A 29 9.05 16.40 -14.86
CA GLN A 29 7.98 15.55 -14.36
C GLN A 29 7.49 14.74 -15.54
N ASN A 30 8.04 13.53 -15.70
CA ASN A 30 7.42 12.47 -16.48
C ASN A 30 6.15 12.04 -15.74
N THR A 31 5.13 12.89 -15.80
CA THR A 31 3.75 12.47 -15.58
C THR A 31 3.43 11.56 -16.75
N ASP A 32 3.56 10.25 -16.55
CA ASP A 32 3.08 9.28 -17.53
C ASP A 32 1.55 9.37 -17.55
N ILE A 33 1.02 10.03 -18.58
CA ILE A 33 -0.42 10.25 -18.76
C ILE A 33 -1.02 8.95 -19.34
N SER A 34 -1.07 7.91 -18.53
CA SER A 34 -1.63 6.61 -18.90
C SER A 34 -2.72 6.16 -17.92
N ASN A 35 -3.85 6.88 -17.91
CA ASN A 35 -5.18 6.24 -17.97
C ASN A 35 -6.29 7.27 -18.22
N LEU A 36 -6.81 7.27 -19.46
CA LEU A 36 -7.84 8.21 -19.95
C LEU A 36 -9.27 7.92 -19.43
N ASN A 37 -9.41 7.38 -18.21
CA ASN A 37 -10.69 7.09 -17.55
C ASN A 37 -10.77 7.54 -16.08
N GLY A 38 -9.86 8.40 -15.61
CA GLY A 38 -10.06 9.23 -14.41
C GLY A 38 -10.22 8.53 -13.05
N GLY A 39 -9.99 7.22 -12.96
CA GLY A 39 -10.04 6.47 -11.71
C GLY A 39 -8.91 6.86 -10.74
N LYS A 40 -9.14 6.70 -9.44
CA LYS A 40 -8.10 6.86 -8.42
C LYS A 40 -6.99 5.83 -8.66
N ILE A 41 -5.74 6.29 -8.71
CA ILE A 41 -4.56 5.43 -8.62
C ILE A 41 -4.38 5.08 -7.14
N TRP A 42 -4.37 3.79 -6.82
CA TRP A 42 -4.21 3.29 -5.46
C TRP A 42 -2.73 3.07 -5.13
N SER A 43 -2.37 3.35 -3.88
CA SER A 43 -1.06 3.07 -3.30
C SER A 43 -1.20 2.16 -2.08
N GLU A 44 -0.15 1.42 -1.73
CA GLU A 44 -0.07 0.65 -0.48
C GLU A 44 -0.43 1.52 0.74
N GLN A 45 0.02 2.78 0.75
CA GLN A 45 -0.29 3.74 1.82
C GLN A 45 -1.80 4.04 1.95
N ASP A 46 -2.59 3.99 0.86
CA ASP A 46 -4.04 4.08 0.95
C ASP A 46 -4.63 2.87 1.69
N ILE A 47 -4.16 1.66 1.35
CA ILE A 47 -4.63 0.40 1.91
C ILE A 47 -4.26 0.28 3.40
N VAL A 48 -3.02 0.64 3.76
CA VAL A 48 -2.56 0.76 5.15
C VAL A 48 -3.45 1.75 5.91
N SER A 49 -3.76 2.90 5.33
CA SER A 49 -4.64 3.90 5.96
C SER A 49 -6.07 3.39 6.16
N MET A 50 -6.62 2.62 5.22
CA MET A 50 -7.92 1.97 5.37
C MET A 50 -7.91 0.96 6.53
N PHE A 51 -6.88 0.11 6.61
CA PHE A 51 -6.74 -0.85 7.70
C PHE A 51 -6.59 -0.16 9.07
N SER A 52 -5.76 0.88 9.19
CA SER A 52 -5.60 1.63 10.44
C SER A 52 -6.88 2.30 10.97
N LEU A 53 -7.91 2.50 10.13
CA LEU A 53 -9.22 3.01 10.57
C LEU A 53 -10.13 1.94 11.18
N VAL A 54 -9.89 0.66 10.87
CA VAL A 54 -10.71 -0.49 11.31
C VAL A 54 -9.97 -1.46 12.23
N GLN A 55 -8.65 -1.31 12.36
CA GLN A 55 -7.76 -2.16 13.14
C GLN A 55 -8.18 -2.24 14.62
N GLU A 56 -8.43 -3.45 15.11
CA GLU A 56 -8.69 -3.71 16.53
C GLU A 56 -7.38 -3.76 17.34
N THR A 57 -7.48 -3.65 18.68
CA THR A 57 -6.30 -3.64 19.58
C THR A 57 -5.45 -4.90 19.53
N ASP A 58 -6.09 -6.02 19.16
CA ASP A 58 -5.47 -7.35 19.14
C ASP A 58 -5.02 -7.74 17.72
N TRP A 59 -5.06 -6.81 16.76
CA TRP A 59 -4.67 -7.02 15.36
C TRP A 59 -3.30 -6.40 15.08
N GLU A 60 -2.33 -7.21 14.68
CA GLU A 60 -1.00 -6.79 14.23
C GLU A 60 -0.97 -6.73 12.70
N TYR A 61 -0.77 -5.55 12.12
CA TYR A 61 -0.48 -5.38 10.70
C TYR A 61 0.85 -6.07 10.35
N ILE A 62 0.88 -6.83 9.25
CA ILE A 62 2.09 -7.50 8.77
C ILE A 62 2.51 -6.93 7.41
N ASP A 63 1.64 -7.01 6.40
CA ASP A 63 1.95 -6.56 5.04
C ASP A 63 0.68 -6.21 4.23
N CYS A 64 0.84 -5.56 3.07
CA CYS A 64 -0.28 -5.27 2.16
C CYS A 64 0.11 -5.37 0.68
N VAL A 65 -0.88 -5.68 -0.16
CA VAL A 65 -0.72 -5.73 -1.63
C VAL A 65 -1.87 -5.00 -2.32
N LEU A 66 -1.58 -4.43 -3.49
CA LEU A 66 -2.59 -3.84 -4.37
C LEU A 66 -3.30 -4.91 -5.20
N ILE A 67 -4.57 -4.64 -5.54
CA ILE A 67 -5.40 -5.46 -6.44
C ILE A 67 -5.67 -4.64 -7.71
N PRO A 68 -4.73 -4.63 -8.69
CA PRO A 68 -4.78 -3.73 -9.85
C PRO A 68 -5.78 -4.14 -10.94
N ASP A 69 -6.28 -5.37 -10.91
CA ASP A 69 -7.32 -5.88 -11.82
C ASP A 69 -8.75 -5.69 -11.26
N HIS A 70 -8.87 -5.12 -10.06
CA HIS A 70 -10.13 -4.86 -9.36
C HIS A 70 -11.04 -6.09 -9.19
N ALA A 71 -10.45 -7.27 -9.01
CA ALA A 71 -11.20 -8.49 -8.75
C ALA A 71 -12.13 -8.34 -7.53
N SER A 72 -13.43 -8.65 -7.72
CA SER A 72 -14.49 -8.47 -6.72
C SER A 72 -14.60 -7.04 -6.17
N ASP A 73 -14.34 -6.03 -7.02
CA ASP A 73 -14.30 -4.59 -6.68
C ASP A 73 -13.27 -4.22 -5.59
N ARG A 74 -12.34 -5.13 -5.28
CA ARG A 74 -11.28 -4.88 -4.29
C ARG A 74 -10.18 -4.01 -4.90
N VAL A 75 -9.53 -3.21 -4.07
CA VAL A 75 -8.41 -2.31 -4.45
C VAL A 75 -7.09 -2.69 -3.80
N GLY A 76 -7.14 -3.46 -2.71
CA GLY A 76 -5.98 -4.02 -2.04
C GLY A 76 -6.37 -5.03 -0.95
N ALA A 77 -5.37 -5.73 -0.43
CA ALA A 77 -5.51 -6.66 0.67
C ALA A 77 -4.43 -6.41 1.74
N VAL A 78 -4.76 -6.67 3.00
CA VAL A 78 -3.83 -6.58 4.14
C VAL A 78 -3.73 -7.94 4.82
N LEU A 79 -2.50 -8.41 4.99
CA LEU A 79 -2.15 -9.55 5.82
C LEU A 79 -1.93 -9.06 7.26
N PHE A 80 -2.61 -9.68 8.22
CA PHE A 80 -2.53 -9.33 9.64
C PHE A 80 -2.65 -10.55 10.55
N ARG A 81 -2.09 -10.47 11.76
CA ARG A 81 -2.27 -11.48 12.82
C ARG A 81 -3.32 -10.99 13.81
N ASN A 82 -4.19 -11.88 14.28
CA ASN A 82 -5.10 -11.61 15.40
C ASN A 82 -4.57 -12.37 16.63
N ASP A 83 -3.99 -11.63 17.59
CA ASP A 83 -3.35 -12.18 18.78
C ASP A 83 -4.33 -12.79 19.78
N LYS A 84 -5.58 -12.32 19.79
CA LYS A 84 -6.62 -12.84 20.68
C LYS A 84 -7.19 -14.17 20.20
N GLU A 85 -7.34 -14.32 18.88
CA GLU A 85 -7.85 -15.56 18.27
C GLU A 85 -6.74 -16.52 17.83
N GLN A 86 -5.48 -16.08 17.84
CA GLN A 86 -4.30 -16.79 17.35
C GLN A 86 -4.48 -17.22 15.88
N THR A 87 -4.96 -16.30 15.04
CA THR A 87 -5.23 -16.52 13.61
C THR A 87 -4.38 -15.63 12.71
N SER A 88 -4.01 -16.17 11.55
CA SER A 88 -3.42 -15.44 10.42
C SER A 88 -4.55 -15.08 9.45
N ASN A 89 -4.71 -13.80 9.12
CA ASN A 89 -5.88 -13.26 8.43
C ASN A 89 -5.51 -12.38 7.24
N VAL A 90 -6.37 -12.36 6.23
CA VAL A 90 -6.35 -11.36 5.15
C VAL A 90 -7.66 -10.57 5.14
N ALA A 91 -7.57 -9.24 5.11
CA ALA A 91 -8.69 -8.33 4.86
C ALA A 91 -8.59 -7.74 3.44
N PHE A 92 -9.66 -7.87 2.64
CA PHE A 92 -9.76 -7.39 1.26
C PHE A 92 -10.64 -6.13 1.19
N PHE A 93 -10.05 -4.98 0.87
CA PHE A 93 -10.70 -3.67 0.88
C PHE A 93 -11.21 -3.25 -0.50
N ASP A 94 -12.36 -2.56 -0.56
CA ASP A 94 -12.79 -1.78 -1.73
C ASP A 94 -12.41 -0.30 -1.63
N ALA A 95 -12.76 0.45 -2.67
CA ALA A 95 -12.53 1.88 -2.79
C ALA A 95 -13.13 2.73 -1.66
N ASP A 96 -14.18 2.26 -0.99
CA ASP A 96 -14.84 2.97 0.12
C ASP A 96 -14.27 2.54 1.50
N GLY A 97 -13.36 1.57 1.52
CA GLY A 97 -12.75 1.03 2.74
C GLY A 97 -13.61 -0.01 3.45
N TYR A 98 -14.70 -0.47 2.82
CA TYR A 98 -15.40 -1.66 3.29
C TYR A 98 -14.61 -2.91 2.94
N PHE A 99 -14.61 -3.89 3.83
CA PHE A 99 -13.74 -5.06 3.71
C PHE A 99 -14.46 -6.36 4.06
N GLN A 100 -13.91 -7.45 3.52
CA GLN A 100 -14.24 -8.80 3.92
C GLN A 100 -12.95 -9.48 4.32
N GLN A 101 -12.99 -10.31 5.36
CA GLN A 101 -11.81 -11.01 5.86
C GLN A 101 -11.97 -12.52 5.84
N TYR A 102 -10.86 -13.21 5.68
CA TYR A 102 -10.75 -14.65 5.87
C TYR A 102 -9.47 -14.98 6.65
N GLY A 103 -9.53 -15.98 7.52
CA GLY A 103 -8.43 -16.32 8.40
C GLY A 103 -8.33 -17.81 8.70
N THR A 104 -7.16 -18.21 9.16
CA THR A 104 -6.80 -19.59 9.50
C THR A 104 -6.04 -19.65 10.83
N TYR A 105 -6.14 -20.77 11.54
CA TYR A 105 -5.51 -21.00 12.85
C TYR A 105 -4.02 -21.40 12.77
N ALA A 106 -3.44 -21.43 11.57
CA ALA A 106 -2.01 -21.67 11.40
C ALA A 106 -1.20 -20.38 11.66
N ARG A 107 0.00 -20.56 12.21
CA ARG A 107 0.93 -19.46 12.51
C ARG A 107 1.48 -18.87 11.21
N MET A 108 1.63 -17.54 11.18
CA MET A 108 2.32 -16.86 10.09
C MET A 108 3.82 -17.09 10.14
N SER A 109 4.45 -17.37 8.99
CA SER A 109 5.90 -17.42 8.88
C SER A 109 6.52 -16.07 9.24
N ASP A 110 7.71 -16.08 9.85
CA ASP A 110 8.49 -14.86 10.12
C ASP A 110 8.87 -14.10 8.83
N GLU A 111 8.82 -14.77 7.66
CA GLU A 111 8.91 -14.17 6.33
C GLU A 111 7.68 -14.59 5.49
N PRO A 112 6.54 -13.88 5.55
CA PRO A 112 5.30 -14.34 4.94
C PRO A 112 5.24 -14.22 3.40
N ASP A 113 6.11 -13.42 2.76
CA ASP A 113 6.19 -13.28 1.29
C ASP A 113 4.82 -13.00 0.63
N PHE A 114 4.08 -12.01 1.17
CA PHE A 114 2.69 -11.74 0.80
C PHE A 114 2.59 -11.17 -0.62
N GLN A 115 1.87 -11.87 -1.50
CA GLN A 115 1.84 -11.56 -2.93
C GLN A 115 0.42 -11.63 -3.49
N TYR A 116 0.11 -10.74 -4.43
CA TYR A 116 -1.10 -10.81 -5.25
C TYR A 116 -0.86 -11.64 -6.51
N LEU A 117 -1.74 -12.61 -6.79
CA LEU A 117 -1.63 -13.54 -7.92
C LEU A 117 -2.60 -13.23 -9.08
N GLY A 118 -3.48 -12.25 -8.93
CA GLY A 118 -4.55 -11.94 -9.89
C GLY A 118 -5.87 -12.63 -9.56
N GLY A 119 -6.98 -12.13 -10.11
CA GLY A 119 -8.30 -12.75 -9.98
C GLY A 119 -8.85 -12.85 -8.56
N GLY A 120 -8.39 -12.00 -7.63
CA GLY A 120 -8.77 -11.99 -6.22
C GLY A 120 -7.94 -12.94 -5.35
N ALA A 121 -6.92 -13.61 -5.91
CA ALA A 121 -6.05 -14.52 -5.19
C ALA A 121 -4.83 -13.80 -4.59
N VAL A 122 -4.58 -14.03 -3.30
CA VAL A 122 -3.33 -13.69 -2.61
C VAL A 122 -2.69 -14.94 -2.04
N THR A 123 -1.35 -14.97 -1.96
CA THR A 123 -0.59 -16.04 -1.32
C THR A 123 0.33 -15.49 -0.24
N PHE A 124 0.56 -16.29 0.81
CA PHE A 124 1.52 -16.02 1.88
C PHE A 124 1.99 -17.33 2.51
N ARG A 125 3.09 -17.28 3.25
CA ARG A 125 3.71 -18.43 3.91
C ARG A 125 3.24 -18.57 5.35
N LEU A 126 2.79 -19.78 5.67
CA LEU A 126 2.38 -20.20 7.00
C LEU A 126 3.37 -21.24 7.55
N GLU A 127 3.34 -21.44 8.87
CA GLU A 127 4.17 -22.37 9.62
C GLU A 127 3.28 -23.34 10.43
N THR A 128 3.54 -24.64 10.32
CA THR A 128 2.91 -25.66 11.17
C THR A 128 3.54 -25.71 12.57
N GLU A 129 2.89 -26.36 13.54
CA GLU A 129 3.47 -26.57 14.88
C GLU A 129 4.84 -27.28 14.85
N ASP A 130 5.09 -28.12 13.84
CA ASP A 130 6.36 -28.82 13.62
C ASP A 130 7.43 -27.98 12.85
N GLY A 131 7.14 -26.71 12.53
CA GLY A 131 8.05 -25.81 11.83
C GLY A 131 8.13 -26.01 10.31
N ILE A 132 7.13 -26.65 9.70
CA ILE A 132 7.06 -26.80 8.24
C ILE A 132 6.47 -25.51 7.66
N ILE A 133 7.21 -24.86 6.76
CA ILE A 133 6.76 -23.70 6.00
C ILE A 133 6.07 -24.15 4.71
N TYR A 134 4.90 -23.60 4.44
CA TYR A 134 4.07 -23.90 3.26
C TYR A 134 3.37 -22.63 2.75
N ASN A 135 2.99 -22.62 1.48
CA ASN A 135 2.22 -21.54 0.87
C ASN A 135 0.72 -21.75 1.12
N TYR A 136 0.03 -20.67 1.41
CA TYR A 136 -1.42 -20.61 1.61
C TYR A 136 -2.01 -19.54 0.71
N THR A 137 -2.90 -19.95 -0.18
CA THR A 137 -3.60 -19.06 -1.12
C THR A 137 -5.04 -18.86 -0.70
N ILE A 138 -5.46 -17.60 -0.57
CA ILE A 138 -6.86 -17.21 -0.37
C ILE A 138 -7.33 -16.48 -1.64
N THR A 139 -8.42 -16.95 -2.24
CA THR A 139 -9.09 -16.27 -3.35
C THR A 139 -10.46 -15.75 -2.91
N ILE A 140 -10.70 -14.44 -3.06
CA ILE A 140 -12.02 -13.83 -2.86
C ILE A 140 -12.81 -13.76 -4.18
N SER A 141 -14.09 -14.14 -4.12
CA SER A 141 -15.06 -13.96 -5.21
C SER A 141 -16.38 -13.46 -4.64
N ILE A 142 -16.97 -12.42 -5.24
CA ILE A 142 -18.25 -11.85 -4.82
C ILE A 142 -19.26 -11.98 -5.96
N ASP A 143 -20.32 -12.76 -5.73
CA ASP A 143 -21.43 -12.96 -6.66
C ASP A 143 -22.71 -12.31 -6.08
N ASP A 144 -23.13 -11.19 -6.67
CA ASP A 144 -24.16 -10.27 -6.14
C ASP A 144 -23.85 -9.80 -4.70
N SER A 145 -24.46 -10.44 -3.69
CA SER A 145 -24.24 -10.18 -2.27
C SER A 145 -23.53 -11.33 -1.55
N ASN A 146 -23.13 -12.38 -2.27
CA ASN A 146 -22.54 -13.58 -1.69
C ASN A 146 -21.02 -13.48 -1.77
N VAL A 147 -20.38 -13.33 -0.61
CA VAL A 147 -18.93 -13.36 -0.48
C VAL A 147 -18.48 -14.81 -0.31
N ASN A 148 -17.67 -15.29 -1.25
CA ASN A 148 -17.09 -16.63 -1.23
C ASN A 148 -15.56 -16.53 -1.11
N PHE A 149 -15.00 -17.36 -0.25
CA PHE A 149 -13.56 -17.54 -0.11
C PHE A 149 -13.18 -18.98 -0.48
N LYS A 150 -12.18 -19.13 -1.35
CA LYS A 150 -11.52 -20.39 -1.61
C LYS A 150 -10.14 -20.34 -0.95
N ALA A 151 -9.84 -21.35 -0.13
CA ALA A 151 -8.53 -21.53 0.49
C ALA A 151 -7.84 -22.78 -0.07
N GLU A 152 -6.55 -22.67 -0.36
CA GLU A 152 -5.71 -23.75 -0.90
C GLU A 152 -4.33 -23.70 -0.23
N ASP A 153 -3.75 -24.87 0.04
CA ASP A 153 -2.40 -25.02 0.58
C ASP A 153 -1.58 -26.02 -0.24
N ASP A 154 -0.25 -25.92 -0.14
CA ASP A 154 0.71 -26.86 -0.75
C ASP A 154 1.40 -27.77 0.29
N LEU A 155 0.71 -28.07 1.40
CA LEU A 155 1.23 -28.97 2.43
C LEU A 155 1.54 -30.38 1.84
N PRO A 156 2.72 -30.96 2.16
CA PRO A 156 3.20 -32.21 1.59
C PRO A 156 2.61 -33.51 2.20
#